data_AF-A0A5P2X5W5-F1
#
_entry.id   AF-A0A5P2X5W5-F1
#
_cell.length_a   1.000
_cell.length_b   1.000
_cell.length_c   1.000
_cell.angle_alpha   90.00
_cell.angle_beta   90.00
_cell.angle_gamma   90.00
#
_symmetry.space_group_name_H-M   'P 1'
#
loop_
_entity.id
_entity.type
_entity.pdbx_description
1 polymer ?
#
loop_
_entity_poly.entity_id
_entity_poly.type
_entity_poly.pdbx_seq_one_letter_code
_entity_poly.pdbx_strand_id
1 'polypeptide(L)' 'MPTPEERRKQHRHRHKQRVLRGISDELWGSFAAAIPADSDRSAEVRQFIEWYVRRPGAELPKRAEAGPDDEIT' A
#
# COMPACT_ATOMS: atom_id res chain seq x y z
N MET A 1 28.31 -7.79 15.87
CA MET A 1 28.12 -7.24 14.51
C MET A 1 27.61 -8.38 13.63
N PRO A 2 26.43 -8.29 13.00
CA PRO A 2 25.92 -9.38 12.15
C PRO A 2 26.83 -9.55 10.93
N THR A 3 27.08 -10.81 10.58
CA THR A 3 27.97 -11.21 9.49
C THR A 3 27.42 -10.79 8.12
N PRO A 4 28.27 -10.62 7.08
CA PRO A 4 27.82 -10.26 5.74
C PRO A 4 26.77 -11.23 5.15
N GLU A 5 26.82 -12.50 5.56
CA GLU A 5 25.91 -13.56 5.15
C GLU A 5 24.51 -13.41 5.79
N GLU A 6 24.46 -13.02 7.07
CA GLU A 6 23.21 -12.71 7.77
C GLU A 6 22.51 -11.49 7.17
N ARG A 7 23.27 -10.46 6.79
CA ARG A 7 22.72 -9.28 6.09
C ARG A 7 22.10 -9.66 4.75
N ARG A 8 22.75 -10.51 3.95
CA ARG A 8 22.20 -11.01 2.67
C ARG A 8 20.91 -11.83 2.85
N LYS A 9 20.79 -12.59 3.93
CA LYS A 9 19.60 -13.40 4.22
C LYS A 9 18.40 -12.53 4.63
N GLN A 10 18.67 -11.39 5.29
CA GLN A 10 17.66 -10.45 5.77
C GLN A 10 16.96 -9.65 4.66
N HIS A 11 17.64 -9.42 3.53
CA HIS A 11 17.09 -8.66 2.39
C HIS A 11 16.22 -9.48 1.43
N ARG A 12 15.90 -10.75 1.74
CA ARG A 12 14.94 -11.51 0.93
C ARG A 12 13.52 -11.10 1.32
N HIS A 13 12.90 -10.26 0.50
CA HIS A 13 11.46 -10.01 0.59
C HIS A 13 10.70 -11.34 0.55
N ARG A 14 9.81 -11.55 1.53
CA ARG A 14 9.01 -12.77 1.68
C ARG A 14 8.14 -13.05 0.43
N HIS A 15 7.84 -12.02 -0.35
CA HIS A 15 7.09 -12.07 -1.60
C HIS A 15 7.84 -11.36 -2.73
N LYS A 16 7.63 -11.81 -3.97
CA LYS A 16 8.13 -11.13 -5.17
C LYS A 16 7.53 -9.72 -5.23
N GLN A 17 8.39 -8.71 -5.33
CA GLN A 17 7.93 -7.34 -5.56
C GLN A 17 7.32 -7.20 -6.95
N ARG A 18 6.21 -6.48 -7.03
CA ARG A 18 5.56 -6.10 -8.29
C ARG A 18 5.64 -4.60 -8.42
N VAL A 19 6.23 -4.12 -9.51
CA VAL A 19 6.32 -2.69 -9.80
C VAL A 19 5.04 -2.26 -10.49
N LEU A 20 4.32 -1.31 -9.89
CA LEU A 20 3.23 -0.60 -10.55
C LEU A 20 3.84 0.50 -11.43
N ARG A 21 3.45 0.56 -12.70
CA ARG A 21 3.98 1.53 -13.68
C ARG A 21 2.89 2.51 -14.10
N GLY A 22 3.28 3.73 -14.46
CA GLY A 22 2.37 4.76 -14.94
C GLY A 22 1.60 5.51 -13.84
N ILE A 23 2.01 5.35 -12.57
CA ILE A 23 1.49 6.12 -11.45
C ILE A 23 2.42 7.32 -11.26
N SER A 24 1.89 8.55 -11.28
CA SER A 24 2.68 9.75 -10.99
C SER A 24 3.06 9.80 -9.51
N ASP A 25 4.17 10.49 -9.20
CA ASP A 25 4.59 10.68 -7.81
C ASP A 25 3.54 11.42 -6.99
N GLU A 26 2.85 12.39 -7.63
CA GLU A 26 1.73 13.12 -7.04
C GLU A 26 0.59 12.17 -6.64
N LEU A 27 0.12 11.33 -7.57
CA LEU A 27 -0.95 10.37 -7.31
C LEU A 27 -0.52 9.36 -6.23
N TRP A 28 0.74 8.94 -6.23
CA TRP A 28 1.26 8.05 -5.22
C TRP A 28 1.33 8.70 -3.83
N GLY A 29 1.65 10.00 -3.78
CA GLY A 29 1.63 10.80 -2.56
C GLY A 29 0.22 10.97 -2.01
N SER A 30 -0.74 11.38 -2.84
CA SER A 30 -2.14 11.52 -2.44
C SER A 30 -2.75 10.20 -1.99
N PHE A 31 -2.41 9.09 -2.66
CA PHE A 31 -2.78 7.77 -2.19
C PHE A 31 -2.21 7.49 -0.80
N ALA A 32 -0.92 7.74 -0.57
CA ALA A 32 -0.30 7.51 0.73
C ALA A 32 -0.92 8.36 1.85
N ALA A 33 -1.33 9.60 1.56
CA ALA A 33 -1.98 10.50 2.50
C ALA A 33 -3.41 10.06 2.85
N ALA A 34 -4.12 9.42 1.92
CA ALA A 34 -5.50 8.97 2.11
C ALA A 34 -5.63 7.64 2.90
N ILE A 35 -4.51 7.00 3.23
CA ILE A 35 -4.51 5.70 3.92
C ILE A 35 -4.71 5.91 5.43
N PRO A 36 -5.60 5.13 6.07
CA PRO A 36 -5.78 5.17 7.52
C PRO A 36 -4.47 4.94 8.28
N ALA A 37 -4.30 5.59 9.43
CA ALA A 37 -3.07 5.50 10.23
C ALA A 37 -2.76 4.08 10.75
N ASP A 38 -3.77 3.20 10.81
CA ASP A 38 -3.68 1.80 11.20
C ASP A 38 -3.46 0.83 10.02
N SER A 39 -3.35 1.35 8.80
CA SER A 39 -3.12 0.57 7.58
C SER A 39 -1.84 0.99 6.85
N ASP A 40 -1.49 0.26 5.79
CA ASP A 40 -0.34 0.55 4.94
C ASP A 40 -0.66 0.39 3.44
N ARG A 41 0.11 1.07 2.60
CA ARG A 41 -0.03 1.07 1.13
C ARG A 41 -0.15 -0.32 0.52
N SER A 42 0.62 -1.28 1.03
CA SER A 42 0.62 -2.64 0.47
C SER A 42 -0.64 -3.39 0.89
N ALA A 43 -1.13 -3.18 2.12
CA ALA A 43 -2.39 -3.74 2.59
C ALA A 43 -3.58 -3.23 1.78
N GLU A 44 -3.66 -1.92 1.55
CA GLU A 44 -4.76 -1.30 0.77
C GLU A 44 -4.75 -1.74 -0.70
N VAL A 45 -3.59 -1.72 -1.36
CA VAL A 45 -3.45 -2.21 -2.74
C VAL A 45 -3.82 -3.69 -2.83
N ARG A 46 -3.42 -4.49 -1.84
CA ARG A 46 -3.77 -5.92 -1.79
C ARG A 46 -5.27 -6.12 -1.65
N GLN A 47 -5.92 -5.44 -0.70
CA GLN A 47 -7.36 -5.55 -0.48
C GLN A 47 -8.13 -5.14 -1.74
N PHE A 48 -7.72 -4.05 -2.39
CA PHE A 48 -8.30 -3.63 -3.67
C PHE A 48 -8.17 -4.71 -4.75
N ILE A 49 -7.00 -5.34 -4.88
CA ILE A 49 -6.79 -6.44 -5.85
C ILE A 49 -7.69 -7.64 -5.51
N GLU A 50 -7.77 -8.03 -4.23
CA GLU A 50 -8.61 -9.14 -3.77
C GLU A 50 -10.10 -8.88 -4.07
N TRP A 51 -10.56 -7.65 -3.86
CA TRP A 51 -11.91 -7.22 -4.23
C TRP A 51 -12.12 -7.24 -5.75
N TYR A 52 -11.18 -6.67 -6.52
CA TYR A 52 -11.27 -6.58 -7.99
C TYR A 52 -11.36 -7.96 -8.65
N VAL A 53 -10.64 -8.96 -8.12
CA VAL A 53 -10.70 -10.35 -8.60
C VAL A 53 -11.81 -11.18 -7.95
N ARG A 54 -12.71 -10.55 -7.17
CA ARG A 54 -13.87 -11.18 -6.51
C ARG A 54 -13.50 -12.36 -5.60
N ARG A 55 -12.45 -12.22 -4.78
CA ARG A 55 -12.13 -13.22 -3.76
C ARG A 55 -13.27 -13.30 -2.74
N PRO A 56 -13.61 -14.50 -2.22
CA PRO A 56 -14.60 -14.64 -1.15
C PRO A 56 -14.20 -13.81 0.07
N GLY A 57 -15.14 -12.98 0.56
CA GLY A 57 -14.92 -12.11 1.73
C GLY A 57 -14.10 -10.85 1.46
N ALA A 58 -13.68 -10.57 0.22
CA ALA A 58 -12.98 -9.34 -0.10
C ALA A 58 -13.97 -8.16 -0.23
N GLU A 59 -13.64 -7.06 0.44
CA GLU A 59 -14.44 -5.84 0.45
C GLU A 59 -13.69 -4.71 -0.25
N LEU A 60 -14.43 -3.76 -0.84
CA LEU A 60 -13.84 -2.57 -1.42
C LEU A 60 -13.24 -1.70 -0.28
N PRO A 61 -11.96 -1.33 -0.35
CA PRO A 61 -11.36 -0.46 0.65
C PRO A 61 -12.14 0.85 0.76
N LYS A 62 -12.45 1.24 1.99
CA LYS A 62 -13.11 2.52 2.27
C LYS A 62 -12.05 3.60 2.33
N ARG A 63 -12.23 4.67 1.56
CA ARG A 63 -11.45 5.90 1.74
C ARG A 63 -11.75 6.44 3.14
N ALA A 64 -10.72 6.89 3.85
CA ALA A 64 -10.93 7.68 5.06
C ALA A 64 -11.83 8.87 4.72
N GLU A 65 -12.74 9.24 5.63
CA GLU A 65 -13.52 10.46 5.46
C GLU A 65 -12.55 11.63 5.33
N ALA A 66 -12.83 12.54 4.40
CA ALA A 66 -12.06 13.75 4.22
C ALA A 66 -11.89 14.44 5.59
N GLY A 67 -10.64 14.65 6.01
CA GLY A 67 -10.36 15.49 7.16
C GLY A 67 -10.86 16.91 6.91
N PRO A 68 -11.04 17.74 7.96
CA PRO A 68 -11.44 19.14 7.82
C PRO A 68 -10.48 19.99 6.96
N ASP A 69 -9.33 19.44 6.60
CA ASP A 69 -8.28 19.96 5.74
C ASP A 69 -8.35 19.52 4.25
N ASP A 70 -9.30 18.64 3.86
CA ASP A 70 -9.53 18.25 2.45
C ASP A 70 -10.50 19.22 1.72
N GLU A 71 -11.15 20.13 2.46
CA GLU A 71 -11.75 21.35 1.90
C GLU A 71 -10.69 22.45 1.95
N ILE A 72 -10.01 22.74 0.83
CA ILE A 72 -9.62 24.09 0.37
C ILE A 72 -8.71 23.98 -0.87
N THR A 73 -9.21 24.58 -1.95
CA THR A 73 -8.55 25.03 -3.20
C THR A 73 -8.35 24.04 -4.34
#